data_AF-A0A1Q8LXL5-F1
#
_entry.id   AF-A0A1Q8LXL5-F1
#
_cell.length_a   1.000
_cell.length_b   1.000
_cell.length_c   1.000
_cell.angle_alpha   90.00
_cell.angle_beta   90.00
_cell.angle_gamma   90.00
#
_symmetry.space_group_name_H-M   'P 1'
#
loop_
_entity.id
_entity.type
_entity.pdbx_description
1 polymer ?
#
loop_
_entity_poly.entity_id
_entity_poly.type
_entity_poly.pdbx_seq_one_letter_code
_entity_poly.pdbx_strand_id
1 'polypeptide(L)'
;MPIDRIDSVRVRTGAAGRLFGHGTLLLDVAGERLRFTDVAGVERVQARLHREIGLLAERRRSHEKASEHTARRAHADAAVRGRMEAPAPQRERASL
;
A
#
# COMPACT_ATOMS: atom_id res chain seq x y z
N MET A 1 14.29 -6.92 9.74
CA MET A 1 13.10 -7.49 9.09
C MET A 1 12.30 -6.34 8.49
N PRO A 2 11.92 -6.38 7.20
CA PRO A 2 11.25 -5.25 6.56
C PRO A 2 9.75 -5.23 6.92
N ILE A 3 9.22 -4.06 7.31
CA ILE A 3 7.90 -3.87 7.94
C ILE A 3 6.75 -4.05 6.94
N ASP A 4 7.01 -3.83 5.67
CA ASP A 4 6.08 -4.05 4.55
C ASP A 4 5.62 -5.50 4.39
N ARG A 5 6.29 -6.45 5.05
CA ARG A 5 5.90 -7.87 5.08
C ARG A 5 5.07 -8.26 6.29
N ILE A 6 4.81 -7.33 7.22
CA ILE A 6 4.02 -7.61 8.42
C ILE A 6 2.54 -7.52 8.05
N ASP A 7 1.87 -8.66 8.06
CA ASP A 7 0.45 -8.79 7.73
C ASP A 7 -0.44 -8.42 8.92
N SER A 8 -0.02 -8.79 10.14
CA SER A 8 -0.74 -8.42 11.35
C SER A 8 0.14 -8.37 12.59
N VAL A 9 -0.29 -7.55 13.55
CA VAL A 9 0.35 -7.39 14.86
C VAL A 9 -0.71 -7.67 15.93
N ARG A 10 -0.41 -8.56 16.88
CA ARG A 10 -1.26 -8.82 18.03
C ARG A 10 -0.43 -8.82 19.31
N VAL A 11 -1.02 -8.35 20.39
CA VAL A 11 -0.41 -8.39 21.72
C VAL A 11 -1.25 -9.26 22.64
N ARG A 12 -0.56 -10.05 23.46
CA ARG A 12 -1.15 -10.77 24.58
C ARG A 12 -0.46 -10.33 25.86
N THR A 13 -1.21 -9.65 26.72
CA THR A 13 -0.78 -9.24 28.05
C THR A 13 -1.72 -9.84 29.09
N GLY A 14 -1.13 -10.49 30.11
CA GLY A 14 -1.85 -10.86 31.34
C GLY A 14 -1.94 -9.66 32.29
N ALA A 15 -2.74 -9.76 33.35
CA ALA A 15 -2.93 -8.68 34.32
C ALA A 15 -1.61 -8.18 34.95
N ALA A 16 -0.75 -9.10 35.38
CA ALA A 16 0.59 -8.76 35.89
C ALA A 16 1.48 -8.15 34.79
N GLY A 17 1.45 -8.71 33.58
CA GLY A 17 2.19 -8.18 32.43
C GLY A 17 1.81 -6.73 32.10
N ARG A 18 0.51 -6.38 32.20
CA ARG A 18 0.06 -5.00 31.99
C ARG A 18 0.58 -4.04 33.08
N LEU A 19 0.62 -4.47 34.34
CA LEU A 19 1.17 -3.66 35.44
C LEU A 19 2.67 -3.40 35.30
N PHE A 20 3.44 -4.41 34.90
CA PHE A 20 4.88 -4.28 34.70
C PHE A 20 5.26 -3.80 33.27
N GLY A 21 4.28 -3.63 32.38
CA GLY A 21 4.51 -3.20 31.00
C GLY A 21 5.14 -4.26 30.10
N HIS A 22 5.10 -5.53 30.47
CA HIS A 22 5.63 -6.66 29.69
C HIS A 22 4.53 -7.50 29.07
N GLY A 23 4.79 -8.08 27.90
CA GLY A 23 3.84 -9.02 27.31
C GLY A 23 4.41 -9.85 26.17
N THR A 24 3.53 -10.61 25.53
CA THR A 24 3.87 -11.38 24.34
C THR A 24 3.42 -10.62 23.10
N LEU A 25 4.36 -10.37 22.18
CA LEU A 25 4.10 -9.83 20.85
C LEU A 25 4.00 -10.99 19.86
N LEU A 26 2.94 -10.99 19.06
CA LEU A 26 2.70 -11.92 17.98
C LEU A 26 2.70 -11.12 16.67
N LEU A 27 3.58 -11.51 15.77
CA LEU A 27 3.77 -10.91 14.45
C LEU A 27 3.44 -11.97 13.40
N ASP A 28 2.59 -11.62 12.45
CA ASP A 28 2.36 -12.43 11.25
C ASP A 28 3.12 -11.77 10.09
N VAL A 29 4.04 -12.50 9.48
CA VAL A 29 4.98 -12.00 8.49
C VAL A 29 5.03 -12.95 7.30
N ALA A 30 4.44 -12.55 6.18
CA ALA A 30 4.40 -13.38 4.96
C ALA A 30 3.89 -14.80 5.23
N GLY A 31 2.89 -14.93 6.12
CA GLY A 31 2.33 -16.21 6.56
C GLY A 31 3.13 -16.97 7.63
N GLU A 32 4.26 -16.44 8.08
CA GLU A 32 5.02 -16.97 9.22
C GLU A 32 4.67 -16.23 10.50
N ARG A 33 4.34 -16.99 11.55
CA ARG A 33 3.99 -16.41 12.86
C ARG A 33 5.20 -16.37 13.79
N LEU A 34 5.70 -15.17 14.02
CA LEU A 34 6.77 -14.89 14.98
C LEU A 34 6.19 -14.56 16.36
N ARG A 35 6.76 -15.17 17.40
CA ARG A 35 6.36 -14.96 18.80
C ARG A 35 7.53 -14.43 19.61
N PHE A 36 7.33 -13.28 20.23
CA PHE A 36 8.28 -12.67 21.15
C PHE A 36 7.66 -12.62 22.54
N THR A 37 8.26 -13.29 23.50
CA THR A 37 7.83 -13.27 24.91
C THR A 37 8.62 -12.23 25.70
N ASP A 38 8.04 -11.75 26.80
CA ASP A 38 8.68 -10.80 27.71
C ASP A 38 9.14 -9.48 27.04
N VAL A 39 8.34 -9.00 26.10
CA VAL A 39 8.61 -7.74 25.42
C VAL A 39 8.30 -6.59 26.37
N ALA A 40 9.34 -5.85 26.78
CA ALA A 40 9.19 -4.64 27.59
C ALA A 40 8.53 -3.51 26.79
N GLY A 41 7.57 -2.83 27.41
CA GLY A 41 6.79 -1.78 26.78
C GLY A 41 5.99 -2.27 25.58
N VAL A 42 5.46 -3.50 25.62
CA VAL A 42 4.81 -4.17 24.48
C VAL A 42 3.70 -3.33 23.82
N GLU A 43 2.96 -2.54 24.60
CA GLU A 43 1.92 -1.65 24.06
C GLU A 43 2.49 -0.49 23.23
N ARG A 44 3.65 0.06 23.61
CA ARG A 44 4.36 1.08 22.82
C ARG A 44 4.90 0.47 21.52
N VAL A 45 5.43 -0.74 21.59
CA VAL A 45 5.89 -1.48 20.41
C VAL A 45 4.72 -1.72 19.45
N GLN A 46 3.57 -2.16 19.96
CA GLN A 46 2.36 -2.33 19.17
C GLN A 46 1.91 -1.03 18.50
N ALA A 47 1.79 0.06 19.27
CA ALA A 47 1.36 1.35 18.74
C ALA A 47 2.29 1.86 17.63
N ARG A 48 3.61 1.68 17.82
CA ARG A 48 4.61 2.06 16.82
C ARG A 48 4.48 1.23 15.55
N LEU A 49 4.34 -0.09 15.66
CA LEU A 49 4.17 -0.97 14.50
C LEU A 49 2.89 -0.64 13.73
N HIS A 50 1.78 -0.41 14.42
CA HIS A 50 0.53 0.01 13.77
C HIS A 50 0.69 1.33 12.99
N ARG A 51 1.40 2.30 13.57
CA ARG A 51 1.68 3.58 12.89
C ARG A 51 2.54 3.37 11.64
N GLU A 52 3.61 2.59 11.74
CA GLU A 52 4.52 2.33 10.62
C GLU A 52 3.82 1.56 9.49
N ILE A 53 3.00 0.54 9.81
CA ILE A 53 2.16 -0.19 8.84
C ILE A 53 1.17 0.77 8.15
N GLY A 54 0.50 1.64 8.92
CA GLY A 54 -0.42 2.64 8.38
C GLY A 54 0.25 3.60 7.39
N LEU A 55 1.44 4.11 7.74
CA LEU A 55 2.23 4.99 6.88
C LEU A 55 2.69 4.30 5.59
N LEU A 56 3.07 3.01 5.66
CA LEU A 56 3.44 2.24 4.48
C LEU A 56 2.24 2.01 3.55
N ALA A 57 1.08 1.68 4.11
CA ALA A 57 -0.15 1.53 3.34
C ALA A 57 -0.58 2.84 2.66
N GLU A 58 -0.39 3.99 3.33
CA GLU A 58 -0.64 5.30 2.74
C GLU A 58 0.33 5.62 1.60
N ARG A 59 1.64 5.39 1.79
CA ARG A 59 2.63 5.59 0.73
C ARG A 59 2.37 4.71 -0.49
N ARG A 60 2.00 3.44 -0.28
CA ARG A 60 1.64 2.53 -1.38
C ARG A 60 0.46 3.07 -2.19
N ARG A 61 -0.62 3.47 -1.51
CA ARG A 61 -1.81 4.04 -2.17
C ARG A 61 -1.48 5.33 -2.94
N SER A 62 -0.64 6.19 -2.38
CA SER A 62 -0.22 7.42 -3.05
C SER A 62 0.61 7.14 -4.31
N HIS A 63 1.49 6.14 -4.27
CA HIS A 63 2.27 5.72 -5.43
C HIS A 63 1.38 5.10 -6.52
N GLU A 64 0.44 4.21 -6.14
CA GLU A 64 -0.53 3.62 -7.07
C GLU A 64 -1.37 4.69 -7.77
N LYS A 65 -1.86 5.70 -7.02
CA LYS A 65 -2.60 6.83 -7.60
C LYS A 65 -1.75 7.67 -8.56
N ALA A 66 -0.48 7.90 -8.23
CA ALA A 66 0.43 8.63 -9.12
C ALA A 66 0.69 7.84 -10.41
N SER A 67 0.92 6.52 -10.31
CA SER A 67 1.06 5.64 -11.46
C SER A 67 -0.21 5.62 -12.32
N GLU A 68 -1.39 5.52 -11.72
CA GLU A 68 -2.67 5.58 -12.44
C GLU A 68 -2.85 6.92 -13.17
N HIS A 69 -2.53 8.04 -12.52
CA HIS A 69 -2.62 9.36 -13.11
C HIS A 69 -1.69 9.49 -14.33
N THR A 70 -0.44 9.03 -14.21
CA THR A 70 0.52 9.05 -15.34
C THR A 70 0.07 8.16 -16.49
N ALA A 71 -0.47 6.97 -16.22
CA ALA A 71 -1.00 6.07 -17.25
C ALA A 71 -2.19 6.70 -18.00
N ARG A 72 -3.12 7.34 -17.28
CA ARG A 72 -4.26 8.05 -17.89
C ARG A 72 -3.80 9.19 -18.79
N ARG A 73 -2.79 9.96 -18.38
CA ARG A 73 -2.23 11.05 -19.18
C ARG A 73 -1.55 10.53 -20.45
N ALA A 74 -0.74 9.47 -20.34
CA ALA A 74 -0.11 8.84 -21.49
C ALA A 74 -1.14 8.31 -22.51
N HIS A 75 -2.24 7.74 -22.04
CA HIS A 75 -3.33 7.29 -22.92
C HIS A 75 -4.03 8.47 -23.61
N ALA A 76 -4.27 9.57 -22.91
CA ALA A 76 -4.84 10.79 -23.50
C ALA A 76 -3.91 11.36 -24.58
N ASP A 77 -2.61 11.46 -24.31
CA ASP A 77 -1.61 11.95 -25.27
C ASP A 77 -1.53 11.04 -26.52
N ALA A 78 -1.62 9.72 -26.33
CA ALA A 78 -1.66 8.76 -27.43
C ALA A 78 -2.92 8.90 -28.30
N ALA A 79 -4.09 9.10 -27.69
CA ALA A 79 -5.35 9.33 -28.42
C ALA A 79 -5.31 10.63 -29.23
N VAL A 80 -4.71 11.69 -28.70
CA VAL A 80 -4.51 12.96 -29.41
C VAL A 80 -3.58 12.75 -30.62
N ARG A 81 -2.49 12.00 -30.46
CA ARG A 81 -1.57 11.69 -31.58
C ARG A 81 -2.27 10.90 -32.70
N GLY A 82 -2.99 9.84 -32.34
CA GLY A 82 -3.73 9.03 -33.32
C GLY A 82 -4.76 9.84 -34.11
N ARG A 83 -5.38 10.86 -33.49
CA ARG A 83 -6.29 11.79 -34.19
C ARG A 83 -5.55 12.71 -35.17
N MET A 84 -4.31 13.13 -34.85
CA MET A 84 -3.52 13.98 -35.75
C MET A 84 -2.93 13.20 -36.94
N GLU A 85 -2.68 11.90 -36.77
CA GLU A 85 -2.15 11.02 -37.81
C GLU A 85 -3.23 10.43 -38.73
N ALA A 86 -4.52 10.53 -38.35
CA ALA A 86 -5.62 10.08 -39.19
C ALA A 86 -5.79 10.98 -40.43
N PRO A 87 -5.67 10.45 -41.66
CA PRO A 87 -5.91 11.24 -42.86
C PRO A 87 -7.37 11.70 -42.89
N ALA A 88 -7.59 12.96 -43.24
CA ALA A 88 -8.92 13.56 -43.32
C ALA A 88 -9.83 12.67 -44.18
N PRO A 89 -11.08 12.40 -43.76
CA PRO A 89 -12.00 11.61 -44.55
C PRO A 89 -12.19 12.30 -45.90
N GLN A 90 -11.67 11.68 -46.98
CA GLN A 90 -11.95 12.09 -48.34
C GLN A 90 -13.46 12.03 -48.52
N ARG A 91 -14.09 13.21 -48.48
CA ARG A 91 -15.48 13.37 -48.95
C ARG A 91 -15.46 13.02 -50.43
N GLU A 92 -15.82 11.78 -50.72
CA GLU A 92 -16.07 11.27 -52.05
C GLU A 92 -17.11 12.20 -52.69
N ARG A 93 -16.64 13.07 -53.59
CA ARG A 93 -17.51 13.88 -54.44
C ARG A 93 -18.13 12.91 -55.42
N ALA A 94 -19.33 12.44 -55.11
CA ALA A 94 -20.21 11.81 -56.09
C ALA A 94 -20.53 12.86 -57.17
N SER A 95 -19.88 12.74 -58.32
CA SER A 95 -20.25 13.42 -59.55
C SER A 95 -21.49 12.73 -60.11
N LEU A 96 -22.60 13.47 -60.19
CA LEU A 96 -23.73 13.21 -61.08
C LEU A 96 -23.59 14.12 -62.31
#